data_AF-A0A3S0HNF9-F1
#
_entry.id   AF-A0A3S0HNF9-F1
#
_cell.length_a   1.000
_cell.length_b   1.000
_cell.length_c   1.000
_cell.angle_alpha   90.00
_cell.angle_beta   90.00
_cell.angle_gamma   90.00
#
_symmetry.space_group_name_H-M   'P 1'
#
loop_
_entity.id
_entity.type
_entity.pdbx_description
1 polymer ?
#
loop_
_entity_poly.entity_id
_entity_poly.type
_entity_poly.pdbx_seq_one_letter_code
_entity_poly.pdbx_strand_id
1 'polypeptide(L)'
;MLPRSLPCLLAAVLLGGCYFNAASRNPFAEVDWLEEHPGAGDRYVTFTPVLKADHAVVLGPAIGADYGELTFRDLNHDGMPEVIVETNTPIYEEELSVDRQVLQYRQQPGQRPAFVLIESTEH
;
A
#
# COMPACT_ATOMS: atom_id res chain seq x y z
N MET A 1 46.48 -3.71 -13.28
CA MET A 1 46.07 -4.32 -11.99
C MET A 1 44.81 -3.59 -11.51
N LEU A 2 43.64 -4.20 -11.64
CA LEU A 2 42.38 -3.60 -11.16
C LEU A 2 42.27 -3.81 -9.64
N PRO A 3 41.87 -2.77 -8.87
CA PRO A 3 41.77 -2.87 -7.42
C PRO A 3 40.66 -3.86 -7.02
N ARG A 4 40.97 -4.76 -6.08
CA ARG A 4 40.08 -5.82 -5.57
C ARG A 4 38.83 -5.32 -4.83
N SER A 5 38.64 -4.01 -4.72
CA SER A 5 37.52 -3.37 -4.01
C SER A 5 36.30 -3.07 -4.90
N LEU A 6 36.43 -3.14 -6.23
CA LEU A 6 35.32 -2.90 -7.17
C LEU A 6 34.10 -3.85 -7.04
N PRO A 7 34.24 -5.17 -6.78
CA PRO A 7 33.08 -6.07 -6.79
C PRO A 7 32.14 -5.90 -5.58
N CYS A 8 32.64 -5.43 -4.43
CA CYS A 8 31.79 -5.21 -3.24
C CYS A 8 30.86 -4.01 -3.39
N LEU A 9 31.33 -2.94 -4.06
CA LEU A 9 30.55 -1.72 -4.25
C LEU A 9 29.43 -1.92 -5.28
N LEU A 10 29.69 -2.71 -6.32
CA LEU A 10 28.71 -3.12 -7.32
C LEU A 10 27.62 -4.04 -6.73
N ALA A 11 27.99 -4.97 -5.85
CA ALA A 11 27.03 -5.82 -5.14
C ALA A 11 26.13 -5.00 -4.20
N ALA A 12 26.66 -4.02 -3.47
CA ALA A 12 25.87 -3.14 -2.61
C ALA A 12 24.91 -2.24 -3.40
N VAL A 13 25.34 -1.71 -4.55
CA VAL A 13 24.47 -0.91 -5.44
C VAL A 13 23.37 -1.77 -6.08
N LEU A 14 23.67 -3.01 -6.48
CA LEU A 14 22.66 -3.93 -7.02
C LEU A 14 21.65 -4.38 -5.95
N LEU A 15 22.12 -4.69 -4.74
CA LEU A 15 21.23 -5.07 -3.62
C LEU A 15 20.36 -3.89 -3.16
N GLY A 16 20.93 -2.69 -3.07
CA GLY A 16 20.16 -1.47 -2.77
C GLY A 16 19.16 -1.10 -3.87
N GLY A 17 19.57 -1.19 -5.14
CA GLY A 17 18.71 -0.89 -6.29
C GLY A 17 17.51 -1.84 -6.43
N CYS A 18 17.68 -3.13 -6.12
CA CYS A 18 16.57 -4.09 -6.08
C CYS A 18 15.60 -3.84 -4.92
N TYR A 19 16.09 -3.36 -3.77
CA TYR A 19 15.25 -3.07 -2.61
C TYR A 19 14.32 -1.86 -2.87
N PHE A 20 14.84 -0.79 -3.49
CA PHE A 20 14.04 0.42 -3.77
C PHE A 20 13.01 0.26 -4.90
N ASN A 21 13.25 -0.63 -5.87
CA ASN A 21 12.29 -0.85 -6.99
C ASN A 21 11.08 -1.72 -6.59
N ALA A 22 11.13 -2.36 -5.42
CA ALA A 22 10.04 -3.20 -4.91
C ALA A 22 9.03 -2.43 -4.03
N ALA A 23 9.41 -1.26 -3.49
CA ALA A 23 8.63 -0.55 -2.47
C ALA A 23 7.34 0.11 -3.00
N SER A 24 7.13 0.20 -4.32
CA SER A 24 5.91 0.78 -4.92
C SER A 24 5.03 -0.24 -5.64
N ARG A 25 5.36 -1.53 -5.56
CA ARG A 25 4.55 -2.58 -6.16
C ARG A 25 3.72 -3.23 -5.07
N ASN A 26 2.41 -3.33 -5.31
CA ASN A 26 1.50 -4.11 -4.49
C ASN A 26 2.14 -5.47 -4.14
N PRO A 27 2.45 -5.73 -2.86
CA PRO A 27 3.15 -6.94 -2.43
C PRO A 27 2.27 -8.19 -2.50
N PHE A 28 0.96 -8.03 -2.72
CA PHE A 28 -0.01 -9.10 -2.77
C PHE A 28 -0.26 -9.54 -4.22
N ALA A 29 0.44 -10.59 -4.65
CA ALA A 29 0.46 -11.03 -6.05
C ALA A 29 -0.91 -11.33 -6.68
N GLU A 30 -1.88 -11.75 -5.86
CA GLU A 30 -3.24 -12.14 -6.29
C GLU A 30 -4.28 -11.03 -6.09
N VAL A 31 -3.86 -9.85 -5.63
CA VAL A 31 -4.75 -8.73 -5.31
C VAL A 31 -4.51 -7.62 -6.32
N ASP A 32 -5.59 -7.01 -6.80
CA ASP A 32 -5.55 -5.69 -7.43
C ASP A 32 -6.28 -4.70 -6.51
N TRP A 33 -5.91 -3.41 -6.59
CA TRP A 33 -6.59 -2.33 -5.88
C TRP A 33 -7.33 -1.49 -6.91
N LEU A 34 -8.65 -1.54 -6.87
CA LEU A 34 -9.49 -0.68 -7.71
C LEU A 34 -9.52 0.71 -7.11
N GLU A 35 -9.04 1.68 -7.86
CA GLU A 35 -9.10 3.10 -7.52
C GLU A 35 -10.37 3.70 -8.12
N GLU A 36 -11.19 4.31 -7.29
CA GLU A 36 -12.43 4.99 -7.68
C GLU A 36 -12.47 6.41 -7.09
N HIS A 37 -13.12 7.33 -7.79
CA HIS A 37 -13.24 8.74 -7.39
C HIS A 37 -14.72 9.09 -7.19
N PRO A 38 -15.33 8.71 -6.05
CA PRO A 38 -16.75 8.92 -5.84
C PRO A 38 -17.05 10.40 -5.59
N GLY A 39 -17.59 11.10 -6.60
CA GLY A 39 -18.01 12.48 -6.46
C GLY A 39 -17.79 13.33 -7.72
N ALA A 40 -17.81 14.65 -7.54
CA ALA A 40 -17.67 15.63 -8.62
C ALA A 40 -16.22 16.15 -8.78
N GLY A 41 -15.22 15.27 -8.64
CA GLY A 41 -13.80 15.58 -8.87
C GLY A 41 -12.84 14.56 -8.25
N ASP A 42 -11.54 14.78 -8.44
CA ASP A 42 -10.46 13.86 -8.04
C ASP A 42 -9.98 14.10 -6.59
N ARG A 43 -10.81 14.76 -5.77
CA ARG A 43 -10.46 15.08 -4.38
C ARG A 43 -10.52 13.84 -3.50
N TYR A 44 -11.62 13.11 -3.53
CA TYR A 44 -11.77 11.94 -2.66
C TYR A 44 -11.59 10.68 -3.49
N VAL A 45 -10.65 9.84 -3.07
CA VAL A 45 -10.32 8.59 -3.76
C VAL A 45 -10.55 7.43 -2.81
N THR A 46 -11.12 6.35 -3.33
CA THR A 46 -11.34 5.09 -2.63
C THR A 46 -10.57 3.98 -3.30
N PHE A 47 -9.97 3.12 -2.48
CA PHE A 47 -9.25 1.93 -2.90
C PHE A 47 -9.97 0.68 -2.40
N THR A 48 -10.37 -0.18 -3.33
CA THR A 48 -11.07 -1.44 -3.04
C THR A 48 -10.17 -2.63 -3.37
N PRO A 49 -9.83 -3.50 -2.41
CA PRO A 49 -9.05 -4.70 -2.70
C PRO A 49 -9.93 -5.75 -3.37
N VAL A 50 -9.52 -6.22 -4.55
CA VAL A 50 -10.21 -7.26 -5.31
C VAL A 50 -9.28 -8.38 -5.71
N LEU A 51 -9.84 -9.57 -5.97
CA LEU A 51 -9.07 -10.69 -6.48
C LEU A 51 -8.68 -10.44 -7.94
N LYS A 52 -7.40 -10.49 -8.27
CA LYS A 52 -6.89 -10.26 -9.63
C LYS A 52 -7.49 -11.18 -10.70
N ALA A 53 -7.81 -12.42 -10.32
CA ALA A 53 -8.42 -13.38 -11.23
C ALA A 53 -9.92 -13.10 -11.49
N ASP A 54 -10.58 -12.36 -10.60
CA ASP A 54 -12.01 -12.03 -10.67
C ASP A 54 -12.30 -10.76 -9.85
N HIS A 55 -12.36 -9.61 -10.52
CA HIS A 55 -12.59 -8.31 -9.88
C HIS A 55 -13.98 -8.17 -9.24
N ALA A 56 -14.92 -9.11 -9.48
CA ALA A 56 -16.19 -9.15 -8.75
C ALA A 56 -16.01 -9.67 -7.30
N VAL A 57 -14.87 -10.30 -7.00
CA VAL A 57 -14.54 -10.77 -5.66
C VAL A 57 -13.80 -9.69 -4.88
N VAL A 58 -14.54 -9.04 -3.99
CA VAL A 58 -14.00 -8.07 -3.03
C VAL A 58 -13.36 -8.81 -1.86
N LEU A 59 -12.13 -8.41 -1.50
CA LEU A 59 -11.32 -9.04 -0.46
C LEU A 59 -11.34 -8.28 0.87
N GLY A 60 -11.99 -7.12 0.95
CA GLY A 60 -12.04 -6.30 2.17
C GLY A 60 -12.86 -5.03 1.97
N PRO A 61 -12.92 -4.14 2.97
CA PRO A 61 -13.63 -2.87 2.83
C PRO A 61 -12.94 -1.98 1.78
N ALA A 62 -13.76 -1.20 1.08
CA ALA A 62 -13.27 -0.02 0.36
C ALA A 62 -12.89 1.04 1.39
N ILE A 63 -11.69 1.59 1.28
CA ILE A 63 -11.19 2.64 2.17
C ILE A 63 -10.76 3.85 1.33
N GLY A 64 -10.92 5.05 1.86
CA GLY A 64 -10.65 6.27 1.10
C GLY A 64 -10.19 7.40 1.98
N ALA A 65 -9.65 8.41 1.32
CA ALA A 65 -9.21 9.65 1.95
C ALA A 65 -9.22 10.78 0.92
N ASP A 66 -9.33 12.01 1.40
CA ASP A 66 -9.07 13.19 0.58
C ASP A 66 -7.61 13.17 0.09
N TYR A 67 -7.42 13.25 -1.22
CA TYR A 67 -6.16 13.07 -1.93
C TYR A 67 -5.41 11.83 -1.46
N GLY A 68 -6.16 10.76 -1.20
CA GLY A 68 -5.64 9.53 -0.60
C GLY A 68 -4.52 8.88 -1.40
N GLU A 69 -3.46 8.48 -0.71
CA GLU A 69 -2.39 7.67 -1.26
C GLU A 69 -2.41 6.28 -0.64
N LEU A 70 -2.38 5.25 -1.49
CA LEU A 70 -2.29 3.85 -1.08
C LEU A 70 -0.82 3.42 -0.98
N THR A 71 -0.38 3.09 0.23
CA THR A 71 0.98 2.61 0.50
C THR A 71 0.97 1.26 1.22
N PHE A 72 2.11 0.57 1.18
CA PHE A 72 2.29 -0.73 1.84
C PHE A 72 3.47 -0.65 2.80
N ARG A 73 3.25 -0.98 4.07
CA ARG A 73 4.31 -0.93 5.09
C ARG A 73 4.04 -1.95 6.18
N ASP A 74 5.08 -2.71 6.54
CA ASP A 74 5.04 -3.61 7.70
C ASP A 74 5.20 -2.78 8.99
N LEU A 75 4.08 -2.49 9.64
CA LEU A 75 3.98 -1.69 10.87
C LEU A 75 4.18 -2.54 12.12
N ASN A 76 3.83 -3.83 12.05
CA ASN A 76 3.80 -4.73 13.20
C ASN A 76 5.05 -5.65 13.29
N HIS A 77 5.92 -5.63 12.28
CA HIS A 77 7.14 -6.44 12.13
C HIS A 77 6.90 -7.95 11.99
N ASP A 78 5.78 -8.37 11.41
CA ASP A 78 5.47 -9.77 11.11
C ASP A 78 5.97 -10.24 9.72
N GLY A 79 6.56 -9.32 8.94
CA GLY A 79 7.07 -9.58 7.60
C GLY A 79 6.00 -9.48 6.50
N MET A 80 4.76 -9.16 6.85
CA MET A 80 3.67 -8.86 5.93
C MET A 80 3.29 -7.37 6.00
N PRO A 81 3.40 -6.62 4.89
CA PRO A 81 2.99 -5.22 4.89
C PRO A 81 1.49 -5.05 5.20
N GLU A 82 1.15 -4.08 6.04
CA GLU A 82 -0.20 -3.51 6.08
C GLU A 82 -0.43 -2.60 4.87
N VAL A 83 -1.70 -2.42 4.53
CA VAL A 83 -2.16 -1.43 3.54
C VAL A 83 -2.54 -0.18 4.29
N ILE A 84 -2.05 0.96 3.84
CA ILE A 84 -2.33 2.26 4.43
C ILE A 84 -2.93 3.13 3.34
N VAL A 85 -4.10 3.71 3.62
CA VAL A 85 -4.63 4.83 2.83
C VAL A 85 -4.65 6.03 3.74
N GLU A 86 -3.92 7.07 3.35
CA GLU A 86 -3.80 8.31 4.10
C GLU A 86 -3.91 9.51 3.19
N THR A 87 -4.43 10.62 3.73
CA THR A 87 -4.52 11.90 3.04
C THR A 87 -3.12 12.38 2.62
N ASN A 88 -2.88 12.53 1.32
CA ASN A 88 -1.66 13.16 0.81
C ASN A 88 -1.89 14.65 0.57
N THR A 89 -1.79 15.44 1.64
CA THR A 89 -1.86 16.89 1.54
C THR A 89 -0.55 17.50 1.08
N PRO A 90 -0.57 18.44 0.11
CA PRO A 90 0.52 19.36 -0.08
C PRO A 90 0.71 20.19 1.21
N ILE A 91 1.96 20.47 1.55
CA ILE A 91 2.46 21.12 2.78
C ILE A 91 1.77 22.48 3.14
N TYR A 92 0.89 23.01 2.29
CA TYR A 92 0.29 24.35 2.40
C TYR A 92 -1.18 24.39 2.87
N GLU A 93 -1.82 23.25 3.15
CA GLU A 93 -3.21 23.21 3.65
C GLU A 93 -3.24 22.77 5.11
N GLU A 94 -3.21 23.74 6.04
CA GLU A 94 -3.17 23.52 7.50
C GLU A 94 -4.53 23.09 8.12
N GLU A 95 -5.57 22.87 7.31
CA GLU A 95 -6.95 22.64 7.79
C GLU A 95 -7.59 21.32 7.34
N LEU A 96 -6.88 20.42 6.64
CA LEU A 96 -7.44 19.13 6.29
C LEU A 96 -7.29 18.13 7.44
N SER A 97 -8.39 17.46 7.78
CA SER A 97 -8.38 16.27 8.62
C SER A 97 -7.48 15.23 7.96
N VAL A 98 -6.44 14.80 8.66
CA VAL A 98 -5.60 13.71 8.17
C VAL A 98 -6.37 12.42 8.39
N ASP A 99 -7.05 11.96 7.35
CA ASP A 99 -7.68 10.65 7.37
C ASP A 99 -6.59 9.60 7.19
N ARG A 100 -6.61 8.56 8.04
CA ARG A 100 -5.71 7.42 7.94
C ARG A 100 -6.45 6.14 8.23
N GLN A 101 -6.40 5.20 7.29
CA GLN A 101 -7.00 3.88 7.41
C GLN A 101 -5.94 2.81 7.17
N VAL A 102 -5.91 1.78 8.02
CA VAL A 102 -4.95 0.68 7.94
C VAL A 102 -5.66 -0.66 7.83
N LEU A 103 -5.32 -1.44 6.81
CA LEU A 103 -5.82 -2.80 6.62
C LEU A 103 -4.71 -3.83 6.84
N GLN A 104 -5.04 -4.90 7.55
CA GLN A 104 -4.20 -6.08 7.68
C GLN A 104 -4.65 -7.16 6.71
N TYR A 105 -3.70 -7.75 5.97
CA TYR A 105 -3.94 -8.93 5.16
C TYR A 105 -3.99 -10.19 6.03
N ARG A 106 -5.06 -10.97 5.93
CA ARG A 106 -5.26 -12.21 6.68
C ARG A 106 -5.48 -13.37 5.73
N GLN A 107 -4.65 -14.39 5.87
CA GLN A 107 -4.76 -15.64 5.11
C GLN A 107 -4.77 -16.83 6.09
N GLN A 108 -5.91 -17.49 6.20
CA GLN A 108 -6.06 -18.72 6.98
C GLN A 108 -6.17 -19.93 6.07
N PRO A 109 -5.61 -21.09 6.42
CA PRO A 109 -5.77 -22.32 5.64
C PRO A 109 -7.24 -22.66 5.40
N GLY A 110 -7.61 -22.86 4.14
CA GLY A 110 -8.99 -23.17 3.75
C GLY A 110 -9.96 -21.98 3.72
N GLN A 111 -9.49 -20.77 4.02
CA GLN A 111 -10.27 -19.55 3.84
C GLN A 111 -9.69 -18.71 2.70
N ARG A 112 -10.57 -17.92 2.08
CA ARG A 112 -10.14 -16.90 1.13
C ARG A 112 -9.34 -15.83 1.89
N PRO A 113 -8.24 -15.30 1.32
CA PRO A 113 -7.58 -14.16 1.91
C PRO A 113 -8.54 -12.97 2.05
N ALA A 114 -8.34 -12.17 3.08
CA ALA A 114 -9.14 -10.99 3.32
C ALA A 114 -8.32 -9.85 3.93
N PHE A 115 -8.69 -8.62 3.62
CA PHE A 115 -8.21 -7.42 4.27
C PHE A 115 -9.19 -7.00 5.36
N VAL A 116 -8.65 -6.71 6.55
CA VAL A 116 -9.44 -6.31 7.71
C VAL A 116 -8.96 -4.96 8.20
N LEU A 117 -9.88 -4.01 8.39
CA LEU A 117 -9.58 -2.71 9.00
C LEU A 117 -9.13 -2.90 10.45
N ILE A 118 -7.93 -2.44 10.75
CA ILE A 118 -7.32 -2.53 12.08
C ILE A 118 -7.13 -1.15 12.73
N GLU A 119 -7.13 -0.07 11.93
CA GLU A 119 -7.02 1.30 12.41
C GLU A 119 -7.81 2.22 11.48
N SER A 120 -8.55 3.17 12.06
CA SER A 120 -9.15 4.29 11.34
C SER A 120 -9.05 5.54 12.22
N THR A 121 -8.47 6.60 11.65
CA THR A 121 -8.49 7.95 12.22
C THR A 121 -9.30 8.82 11.28
N GLU A 122 -10.46 9.26 11.77
CA GLU A 122 -11.34 10.24 11.12
C GLU A 122 -11.40 11.44 12.06
N HIS A 123 -11.08 12.63 11.56
CA HIS A 123 -10.98 13.86 12.37
C HIS A 123 -12.17 14.80 12.18
#